data_AF-A0A2G9NKF1-F1
#
_entry.id   AF-A0A2G9NKF1-F1
#
_cell.length_a   1.000
_cell.length_b   1.000
_cell.length_c   1.000
_cell.angle_alpha   90.00
_cell.angle_beta   90.00
_cell.angle_gamma   90.00
#
_symmetry.space_group_name_H-M   'P 1'
#
loop_
_entity.id
_entity.type
_entity.pdbx_description
1 polymer ?
#
loop_
_entity_poly.entity_id
_entity_poly.type
_entity_poly.pdbx_seq_one_letter_code
_entity_poly.pdbx_strand_id
1 'polypeptide(L)'
;MKKELIFLILFGMLLIIINSVDAKVINCGNDYDCFLNASVNCEKSKVVVNDSIDLLFVTFDIETQMQIKGMRKDYCLFSLKNKKVDFVLNETVLNELTLGLLTNKQFIEAQRRARSQAKQYKDISGACKLSTSELNGLLNTWNSGYFSNETQLDGLDCRGRFFKL
;
A
#
# COMPACT_ATOMS: atom_id res chain seq x y z
N MET A 1 -48.64 32.69 -17.04
CA MET A 1 -47.31 33.19 -16.62
C MET A 1 -46.87 32.83 -15.20
N LYS A 2 -47.75 32.60 -14.20
CA LYS A 2 -47.31 32.28 -12.81
C LYS A 2 -46.81 30.85 -12.56
N LYS A 3 -47.11 29.87 -13.43
CA LYS A 3 -46.76 28.46 -13.21
C LYS A 3 -45.31 28.10 -13.56
N GLU A 4 -44.67 28.82 -14.47
CA GLU A 4 -43.28 28.53 -14.88
C GLU A 4 -42.23 29.04 -13.87
N LEU A 5 -42.55 30.10 -13.13
CA LEU A 5 -41.65 30.67 -12.12
C LEU A 5 -41.49 29.77 -10.89
N ILE A 6 -42.51 28.98 -10.55
CA ILE A 6 -42.48 28.04 -9.41
C ILE A 6 -41.59 26.82 -9.74
N PHE A 7 -41.57 26.38 -11.00
CA PHE A 7 -40.76 25.22 -11.43
C PHE A 7 -39.25 25.51 -11.35
N LEU A 8 -38.83 26.73 -11.68
CA LEU A 8 -37.43 27.17 -11.60
C LEU A 8 -36.90 27.27 -10.16
N ILE A 9 -37.74 27.64 -9.19
CA ILE A 9 -37.34 27.76 -7.78
C ILE A 9 -37.16 26.36 -7.15
N LEU A 10 -38.03 25.40 -7.50
CA LEU A 10 -37.90 24.00 -7.06
C LEU A 10 -36.67 23.30 -7.67
N PHE A 11 -36.35 23.59 -8.94
CA PHE A 11 -35.15 23.06 -9.59
C PHE A 11 -33.85 23.70 -9.05
N GLY A 12 -33.92 24.97 -8.65
CA GLY A 12 -32.80 25.67 -8.01
C GLY A 12 -32.46 25.17 -6.60
N MET A 13 -33.47 24.76 -5.80
CA MET A 13 -33.23 24.17 -4.47
C MET A 13 -32.71 22.72 -4.52
N LEU A 14 -33.01 21.97 -5.58
CA LEU A 14 -32.52 20.59 -5.73
C LEU A 14 -31.01 20.53 -6.01
N LEU A 15 -30.40 21.60 -6.53
CA LEU A 15 -28.97 21.68 -6.84
C LEU A 15 -28.08 22.03 -5.63
N ILE A 16 -28.64 22.45 -4.50
CA ILE A 16 -27.88 22.96 -3.34
C ILE A 16 -27.58 21.87 -2.29
N ILE A 17 -28.17 20.68 -2.39
CA ILE A 17 -27.95 19.57 -1.44
C ILE A 17 -27.14 18.43 -2.07
N ILE A 18 -26.19 18.75 -2.94
CA ILE A 18 -25.04 17.86 -3.17
C ILE A 18 -23.88 18.42 -2.34
N ASN A 19 -24.11 18.55 -1.03
CA ASN A 19 -22.99 18.65 -0.10
C ASN A 19 -22.24 17.33 -0.24
N SER A 20 -21.12 17.37 -0.96
CA SER A 20 -20.13 16.32 -0.94
C SER A 20 -19.65 16.20 0.50
N VAL A 21 -20.34 15.39 1.30
CA VAL A 21 -19.86 14.95 2.59
C VAL A 21 -18.58 14.19 2.27
N ASP A 22 -17.45 14.86 2.44
CA ASP A 22 -16.16 14.24 2.27
C ASP A 22 -16.08 13.14 3.34
N ALA A 23 -16.34 11.91 2.91
CA ALA A 23 -16.35 10.76 3.79
C ALA A 23 -15.05 10.77 4.61
N LYS A 24 -15.18 10.69 5.94
CA LYS A 24 -14.04 10.68 6.87
C LYS A 24 -13.14 9.49 6.54
N VAL A 25 -11.83 9.70 6.51
CA VAL A 25 -10.86 8.61 6.31
C VAL A 25 -10.79 7.76 7.56
N ILE A 26 -11.11 6.47 7.44
CA ILE A 26 -10.98 5.47 8.51
C ILE A 26 -9.48 5.20 8.74
N ASN A 27 -9.02 5.32 9.98
CA ASN A 27 -7.63 5.01 10.34
C ASN A 27 -7.58 3.66 11.06
N CYS A 28 -7.15 2.63 10.35
CA CYS A 28 -7.06 1.28 10.90
C CYS A 28 -5.77 1.04 11.69
N GLY A 29 -4.81 1.97 11.71
CA GLY A 29 -3.53 1.76 12.39
C GLY A 29 -2.81 0.56 11.78
N ASN A 30 -2.70 -0.55 12.53
CA ASN A 30 -2.11 -1.82 12.09
C ASN A 30 -3.16 -2.95 11.99
N ASP A 31 -4.45 -2.64 12.13
CA ASP A 31 -5.55 -3.61 12.02
C ASP A 31 -5.87 -3.84 10.54
N TYR A 32 -5.34 -4.94 9.98
CA TYR A 32 -5.56 -5.29 8.58
C TYR A 32 -7.02 -5.69 8.32
N ASP A 33 -7.70 -6.31 9.27
CA ASP A 33 -9.11 -6.71 9.13
C ASP A 33 -10.03 -5.49 9.07
N CYS A 34 -9.76 -4.43 9.84
CA CYS A 34 -10.40 -3.12 9.68
C CYS A 34 -10.25 -2.60 8.24
N PHE A 35 -9.04 -2.71 7.67
CA PHE A 35 -8.74 -2.21 6.34
C PHE A 35 -9.44 -3.02 5.24
N LEU A 36 -9.47 -4.35 5.40
CA LEU A 36 -10.16 -5.29 4.53
C LEU A 36 -11.68 -5.11 4.58
N ASN A 37 -12.26 -4.86 5.75
CA ASN A 37 -13.68 -4.55 5.86
C ASN A 37 -14.03 -3.24 5.13
N ALA A 38 -13.18 -2.23 5.23
CA ALA A 38 -13.36 -0.97 4.50
C ALA A 38 -13.25 -1.16 2.97
N SER A 39 -12.50 -2.15 2.47
CA SER A 39 -12.39 -2.38 1.03
C SER A 39 -13.65 -2.95 0.39
N VAL A 40 -14.53 -3.61 1.16
CA VAL A 40 -15.80 -4.16 0.68
C VAL A 40 -16.62 -3.09 -0.06
N ASN A 41 -16.68 -1.89 0.51
CA ASN A 41 -17.44 -0.76 -0.02
C ASN A 41 -16.53 0.32 -0.66
N CYS A 42 -15.24 0.05 -0.83
CA CYS A 42 -14.24 1.04 -1.20
C CYS A 42 -14.32 2.31 -0.33
N GLU A 43 -14.42 2.13 0.99
CA GLU A 43 -14.44 3.25 1.93
C GLU A 43 -13.04 3.85 2.06
N LYS A 44 -12.97 5.18 2.24
CA LYS A 44 -11.67 5.84 2.43
C LYS A 44 -11.04 5.32 3.72
N SER A 45 -9.94 4.59 3.63
CA SER A 45 -9.27 4.00 4.79
C SER A 45 -7.76 3.97 4.61
N LYS A 46 -7.01 3.78 5.72
CA LYS A 46 -5.55 3.58 5.70
C LYS A 46 -5.12 2.57 6.76
N VAL A 47 -4.07 1.82 6.45
CA VAL A 47 -3.40 0.88 7.35
C VAL A 47 -1.89 0.94 7.14
N VAL A 48 -1.13 0.58 8.16
CA VAL A 48 0.31 0.35 8.11
C VAL A 48 0.54 -1.12 8.37
N VAL A 49 1.25 -1.77 7.45
CA VAL A 49 1.63 -3.18 7.54
C VAL A 49 3.14 -3.24 7.65
N ASN A 50 3.64 -4.15 8.48
CA ASN A 50 5.07 -4.44 8.57
C ASN A 50 5.28 -5.85 8.06
N ASP A 51 6.06 -5.97 7.00
CA ASP A 51 6.44 -7.23 6.41
C ASP A 51 7.94 -7.47 6.64
N SER A 52 8.30 -8.73 6.88
CA SER A 52 9.68 -9.15 6.99
C SER A 52 9.95 -10.24 5.95
N ILE A 53 10.90 -9.99 5.06
CA ILE A 53 11.27 -10.92 4.00
C ILE A 53 12.65 -11.47 4.32
N ASP A 54 12.69 -12.75 4.68
CA ASP A 54 13.94 -13.48 4.87
C ASP A 54 14.42 -14.06 3.54
N LEU A 55 15.48 -13.48 3.00
CA LEU A 55 16.20 -13.99 1.84
C LEU A 55 17.58 -14.43 2.31
N LEU A 56 17.84 -15.74 2.31
CA LEU A 56 19.15 -16.37 2.60
C LEU A 56 20.16 -15.41 3.23
N PHE A 57 20.15 -15.39 4.57
CA PHE A 57 21.08 -14.64 5.42
C PHE A 57 20.82 -13.15 5.57
N VAL A 58 19.76 -12.65 4.95
CA VAL A 58 19.30 -11.27 5.02
C VAL A 58 17.83 -11.24 5.41
N THR A 59 17.49 -10.32 6.29
CA THR A 59 16.12 -9.95 6.60
C THR A 59 15.86 -8.53 6.10
N PHE A 60 14.82 -8.36 5.29
CA PHE A 60 14.31 -7.06 4.87
C PHE A 60 13.06 -6.73 5.66
N ASP A 61 13.11 -5.68 6.49
CA ASP A 61 11.94 -5.19 7.20
C ASP A 61 11.36 -4.00 6.45
N ILE A 62 10.10 -4.13 6.03
CA ILE A 62 9.41 -3.14 5.22
C ILE A 62 8.17 -2.66 5.96
N GLU A 63 8.09 -1.35 6.21
CA GLU A 63 6.87 -0.71 6.70
C GLU A 63 6.14 -0.11 5.50
N THR A 64 4.97 -0.66 5.15
CA THR A 64 4.18 -0.22 4.01
C THR A 64 2.88 0.41 4.49
N GLN A 65 2.64 1.66 4.09
CA GLN A 65 1.35 2.31 4.29
C GLN A 65 0.45 2.03 3.08
N MET A 66 -0.69 1.41 3.31
CA MET A 66 -1.73 1.19 2.31
C MET A 66 -2.89 2.15 2.54
N GLN A 67 -3.55 2.57 1.45
CA GLN A 67 -4.66 3.52 1.50
C GLN A 67 -5.68 3.24 0.40
N ILE A 68 -6.95 3.16 0.80
CA ILE A 68 -8.10 3.24 -0.09
C ILE A 68 -8.52 4.71 -0.15
N LYS A 69 -8.49 5.30 -1.34
CA LYS A 69 -8.82 6.71 -1.57
C LYS A 69 -10.29 6.95 -1.88
N GLY A 70 -11.09 5.88 -1.87
CA GLY A 70 -12.51 5.91 -2.15
C GLY A 70 -12.85 5.59 -3.61
N MET A 71 -14.15 5.45 -3.86
CA MET A 71 -14.70 5.21 -5.19
C MET A 71 -14.52 6.43 -6.10
N ARG A 72 -14.14 6.18 -7.36
CA ARG A 72 -13.99 7.17 -8.42
C ARG A 72 -14.70 6.66 -9.68
N LYS A 73 -15.88 7.20 -9.98
CA LYS A 73 -16.77 6.66 -11.03
C LYS A 73 -17.04 5.18 -10.75
N ASP A 74 -16.37 4.28 -11.47
CA ASP A 74 -16.62 2.83 -11.43
C ASP A 74 -15.43 2.02 -10.89
N TYR A 75 -14.42 2.67 -10.31
CA TYR A 75 -13.28 1.99 -9.71
C TYR A 75 -12.92 2.53 -8.33
N CYS A 76 -12.40 1.64 -7.50
CA CYS A 76 -11.73 1.93 -6.26
C CYS A 76 -10.29 2.35 -6.51
N LEU A 77 -9.89 3.51 -5.96
CA LEU A 77 -8.50 3.96 -6.04
C LEU A 77 -7.72 3.47 -4.82
N PHE A 78 -6.86 2.48 -5.03
CA PHE A 78 -5.99 1.90 -4.02
C PHE A 78 -4.56 2.42 -4.19
N SER A 79 -3.83 2.65 -3.10
CA SER A 79 -2.44 3.08 -3.16
C SER A 79 -1.62 2.53 -2.02
N LEU A 80 -0.33 2.39 -2.25
CA LEU A 80 0.64 1.91 -1.29
C LEU A 80 1.95 2.68 -1.39
N LYS A 81 2.65 2.76 -0.26
CA LYS A 81 3.91 3.46 -0.14
C LYS A 81 4.79 2.82 0.94
N ASN A 82 6.03 2.51 0.60
CA ASN A 82 7.03 2.09 1.58
C ASN A 82 7.46 3.29 2.41
N LYS A 83 7.19 3.25 3.71
CA LYS A 83 7.54 4.28 4.68
C LYS A 83 8.95 4.06 5.23
N LYS A 84 9.28 2.79 5.48
CA LYS A 84 10.60 2.35 5.95
C LYS A 84 10.99 1.07 5.22
N VAL A 85 12.28 0.95 4.98
CA VAL A 85 12.92 -0.27 4.50
C VAL A 85 14.21 -0.37 5.29
N ASP A 86 14.33 -1.41 6.10
CA ASP A 86 15.56 -1.77 6.79
C ASP A 86 16.10 -3.09 6.24
N PHE A 87 17.40 -3.27 6.44
CA PHE A 87 18.15 -4.41 5.98
C PHE A 87 19.04 -4.87 7.12
N VAL A 88 18.87 -6.14 7.49
CA VAL A 88 19.63 -6.79 8.56
C VAL A 88 20.30 -8.03 7.96
N LEU A 89 21.61 -8.17 8.17
CA LEU A 89 22.32 -9.41 7.89
C LEU A 89 22.21 -10.30 9.12
N ASN A 90 21.84 -11.56 8.92
CA ASN A 90 21.70 -12.55 9.98
C ASN A 90 23.08 -12.86 10.61
N GLU A 91 23.17 -12.73 11.94
CA GLU A 91 24.41 -12.95 12.70
C GLU A 91 24.91 -14.40 12.68
N THR A 92 24.05 -15.38 12.41
CA THR A 92 24.51 -16.78 12.25
C THR A 92 25.47 -16.90 11.07
N VAL A 93 25.25 -16.12 10.02
CA VAL A 93 26.09 -16.12 8.81
C VAL A 93 27.31 -15.24 8.99
N LEU A 94 27.22 -14.22 9.84
CA LEU A 94 28.39 -13.51 10.34
C LEU A 94 29.37 -14.50 10.96
N ASN A 95 28.90 -15.43 11.79
CA ASN A 95 29.79 -16.43 12.41
C ASN A 95 30.37 -17.42 11.39
N GLU A 96 29.62 -17.81 10.36
CA GLU A 96 30.14 -18.71 9.31
C GLU A 96 31.08 -18.01 8.31
N LEU A 97 30.84 -16.73 7.95
CA LEU A 97 31.68 -15.97 7.02
C LEU A 97 32.97 -15.42 7.68
N THR A 98 32.93 -15.13 8.98
CA THR A 98 34.13 -14.69 9.74
C THR A 98 35.10 -15.84 10.03
N LEU A 99 34.69 -17.10 9.88
CA LEU A 99 35.56 -18.27 9.97
C LEU A 99 36.53 -18.43 8.78
N GLY A 100 36.62 -17.46 7.85
CA GLY A 100 37.75 -17.44 6.91
C GLY A 100 37.74 -16.43 5.77
N LEU A 101 36.68 -15.65 5.54
CA LEU A 101 36.54 -14.88 4.29
C LEU A 101 36.43 -13.37 4.44
N LEU A 102 35.93 -12.85 5.58
CA LEU A 102 35.74 -11.41 5.78
C LEU A 102 36.20 -10.96 7.17
N THR A 103 36.91 -9.84 7.22
CA THR A 103 37.19 -9.13 8.47
C THR A 103 35.93 -8.41 8.99
N ASN A 104 35.84 -8.17 10.30
CA ASN A 104 34.75 -7.37 10.90
C ASN A 104 34.54 -6.02 10.20
N LYS A 105 35.63 -5.38 9.74
CA LYS A 105 35.55 -4.12 9.00
C LYS A 105 34.85 -4.27 7.65
N GLN A 106 35.21 -5.29 6.88
CA GLN A 106 34.59 -5.56 5.58
C GLN A 106 33.10 -5.90 5.72
N PHE A 107 32.73 -6.60 6.80
CA PHE A 107 31.34 -6.88 7.12
C PHE A 107 30.53 -5.60 7.42
N ILE A 108 31.04 -4.74 8.31
CA ILE A 108 30.38 -3.46 8.63
C ILE A 108 30.21 -2.61 7.36
N GLU A 109 31.22 -2.59 6.49
CA GLU A 109 31.13 -1.89 5.21
C GLU A 109 30.12 -2.53 4.24
N ALA A 110 30.00 -3.86 4.21
CA ALA A 110 29.00 -4.57 3.44
C ALA A 110 27.58 -4.26 3.95
N GLN A 111 27.34 -4.34 5.27
CA GLN A 111 26.06 -4.01 5.87
C GLN A 111 25.68 -2.54 5.61
N ARG A 112 26.64 -1.61 5.73
CA ARG A 112 26.40 -0.19 5.43
C ARG A 112 26.02 0.03 3.96
N ARG A 113 26.71 -0.65 3.03
CA ARG A 113 26.40 -0.57 1.59
C ARG A 113 25.02 -1.15 1.29
N ALA A 114 24.71 -2.33 1.84
CA ALA A 114 23.42 -2.97 1.66
C ALA A 114 22.27 -2.13 2.23
N ARG A 115 22.42 -1.57 3.45
CA ARG A 115 21.45 -0.60 4.00
C ARG A 115 21.31 0.64 3.12
N SER A 116 22.41 1.14 2.55
CA SER A 116 22.36 2.29 1.63
C SER A 116 21.61 1.96 0.34
N GLN A 117 21.76 0.74 -0.18
CA GLN A 117 21.01 0.27 -1.33
C GLN A 117 19.54 0.05 -0.97
N ALA A 118 19.23 -0.55 0.19
CA ALA A 118 17.87 -0.77 0.66
C ALA A 118 17.07 0.54 0.78
N LYS A 119 17.72 1.65 1.14
CA LYS A 119 17.10 2.99 1.16
C LYS A 119 16.51 3.43 -0.18
N GLN A 120 16.96 2.88 -1.31
CA GLN A 120 16.38 3.21 -2.62
C GLN A 120 14.92 2.73 -2.77
N TYR A 121 14.51 1.78 -1.93
CA TYR A 121 13.15 1.25 -1.87
C TYR A 121 12.24 2.02 -0.90
N LYS A 122 12.82 2.91 -0.09
CA LYS A 122 12.05 3.85 0.73
C LYS A 122 11.30 4.84 -0.17
N ASP A 123 10.09 5.21 0.24
CA ASP A 123 9.21 6.14 -0.46
C ASP A 123 8.78 5.69 -1.86
N ILE A 124 9.17 4.48 -2.30
CA ILE A 124 8.56 3.83 -3.45
C ILE A 124 7.06 3.72 -3.20
N SER A 125 6.28 4.13 -4.19
CA SER A 125 4.83 4.14 -4.13
C SER A 125 4.20 3.71 -5.45
N GLY A 126 2.94 3.31 -5.34
CA GLY A 126 2.09 2.95 -6.46
C GLY A 126 0.62 3.17 -6.14
N ALA A 127 -0.19 3.20 -7.19
CA ALA A 127 -1.63 3.20 -7.10
C ALA A 127 -2.24 2.29 -8.17
N CYS A 128 -3.34 1.64 -7.84
CA CYS A 128 -4.13 0.82 -8.74
C CYS A 128 -5.56 1.34 -8.83
N LYS A 129 -6.16 1.21 -10.01
CA LYS A 129 -7.60 1.32 -10.20
C LYS A 129 -8.17 -0.08 -10.26
N LEU A 130 -9.03 -0.41 -9.30
CA LEU A 130 -9.54 -1.76 -9.11
C LEU A 130 -11.05 -1.69 -8.89
N SER A 131 -11.82 -2.62 -9.42
CA SER A 131 -13.16 -2.88 -8.89
C SER A 131 -13.08 -3.26 -7.40
N THR A 132 -14.19 -3.16 -6.67
CA THR A 132 -14.23 -3.62 -5.27
C THR A 132 -13.90 -5.10 -5.16
N SER A 133 -14.34 -5.92 -6.11
CA SER A 133 -14.03 -7.36 -6.14
C SER A 133 -12.54 -7.61 -6.34
N GLU A 134 -11.89 -6.92 -7.27
CA GLU A 134 -10.43 -7.05 -7.50
C GLU A 134 -9.64 -6.58 -6.28
N LEU A 135 -10.02 -5.45 -5.67
CA LEU A 135 -9.35 -4.96 -4.46
C LEU A 135 -9.50 -5.95 -3.30
N ASN A 136 -10.71 -6.47 -3.04
CA ASN A 136 -10.93 -7.45 -1.99
C ASN A 136 -10.15 -8.75 -2.25
N GLY A 137 -10.12 -9.23 -3.51
CA GLY A 137 -9.34 -10.41 -3.88
C GLY A 137 -7.85 -10.21 -3.62
N LEU A 138 -7.31 -9.05 -4.02
CA LEU A 138 -5.92 -8.68 -3.79
C LEU A 138 -5.58 -8.64 -2.30
N LEU A 139 -6.38 -7.90 -1.50
CA LEU A 139 -6.12 -7.74 -0.06
C LEU A 139 -6.28 -9.05 0.73
N ASN A 140 -7.27 -9.89 0.41
CA ASN A 140 -7.39 -11.21 1.03
C ASN A 140 -6.17 -12.11 0.75
N THR A 141 -5.65 -12.03 -0.47
CA THR A 141 -4.48 -12.81 -0.86
C THR A 141 -3.23 -12.33 -0.13
N TRP A 142 -3.06 -11.02 0.01
CA TRP A 142 -1.97 -10.43 0.77
C TRP A 142 -2.06 -10.73 2.27
N ASN A 143 -3.27 -10.74 2.84
CA ASN A 143 -3.50 -11.15 4.24
C ASN A 143 -3.06 -12.60 4.50
N SER A 144 -3.10 -13.45 3.46
CA SER A 144 -2.67 -14.85 3.53
C SER A 144 -1.15 -15.03 3.38
N GLY A 145 -0.37 -13.95 3.35
CA GLY A 145 1.10 -13.97 3.24
C GLY A 145 1.64 -14.06 1.81
N TYR A 146 0.78 -14.02 0.78
CA TYR A 146 1.19 -14.07 -0.61
C TYR A 146 1.37 -12.66 -1.18
N PHE A 147 2.47 -12.01 -0.80
CA PHE A 147 2.76 -10.62 -1.18
C PHE A 147 3.51 -10.47 -2.51
N SER A 148 3.47 -11.44 -3.43
CA SER A 148 4.47 -11.44 -4.52
C SER A 148 4.31 -12.56 -5.54
N ASN A 149 3.17 -12.61 -6.24
CA ASN A 149 3.24 -13.12 -7.60
C ASN A 149 2.84 -12.00 -8.57
N GLU A 150 3.69 -11.71 -9.54
CA GLU A 150 3.41 -10.72 -10.59
C GLU A 150 2.07 -11.03 -11.29
N THR A 151 1.71 -12.31 -11.34
CA THR A 151 0.43 -12.82 -11.86
C THR A 151 -0.80 -12.24 -11.17
N GLN A 152 -0.74 -11.84 -9.89
CA GLN A 152 -1.86 -11.18 -9.21
C GLN A 152 -2.12 -9.76 -9.71
N LEU A 153 -1.10 -9.11 -10.29
CA LEU A 153 -1.17 -7.74 -10.78
C LEU A 153 -1.37 -7.70 -12.30
N ASP A 154 -1.22 -8.82 -12.99
CA ASP A 154 -1.44 -8.94 -14.42
C ASP A 154 -2.87 -8.52 -14.81
N GLY A 155 -2.96 -7.60 -15.76
CA GLY A 155 -4.23 -7.07 -16.25
C GLY A 155 -4.83 -5.93 -15.40
N LEU A 156 -4.27 -5.61 -14.23
CA LEU A 156 -4.75 -4.50 -13.39
C LEU A 156 -4.16 -3.15 -13.86
N ASP A 157 -4.92 -2.04 -13.80
CA ASP A 157 -4.40 -0.68 -14.06
C ASP A 157 -3.65 -0.16 -12.82
N CYS A 158 -2.47 -0.72 -12.60
CA CYS A 158 -1.53 -0.36 -11.55
C CYS A 158 -0.38 0.49 -12.11
N ARG A 159 -0.02 1.57 -11.40
CA ARG A 159 1.03 2.52 -11.81
C ARG A 159 1.89 2.92 -10.62
N GLY A 160 3.16 3.20 -10.88
CA GLY A 160 4.12 3.67 -9.87
C GLY A 160 5.38 2.84 -9.88
N ARG A 161 6.34 3.20 -9.01
CA ARG A 161 7.60 2.44 -8.88
C ARG A 161 7.42 1.15 -8.08
N PHE A 162 6.35 1.04 -7.30
CA PHE A 162 6.08 -0.15 -6.50
C PHE A 162 5.82 -1.39 -7.37
N PHE A 163 5.18 -1.21 -8.53
CA PHE A 163 4.80 -2.29 -9.44
C PHE A 163 5.75 -2.47 -10.63
N LYS A 164 6.96 -1.93 -10.55
CA LYS A 164 7.98 -1.99 -11.62
C LYS A 164 9.32 -2.53 -11.09
N LEU A 165 9.25 -3.30 -10.01
CA LEU A 165 10.43 -3.85 -9.34
C LEU A 165 10.98 -5.04 -10.12
#